data_AF-A0A9X3Y963-F1
#
_entry.id   AF-A0A9X3Y963-F1
#
_cell.length_a   1.000
_cell.length_b   1.000
_cell.length_c   1.000
_cell.angle_alpha   90.00
_cell.angle_beta   90.00
_cell.angle_gamma   90.00
#
_symmetry.space_group_name_H-M   'P 1'
#
loop_
_entity.id
_entity.type
_entity.pdbx_description
1 polymer ?
#
loop_
_entity_poly.entity_id
_entity_poly.type
_entity_poly.pdbx_seq_one_letter_code
_entity_poly.pdbx_strand_id
1 'polypeptide(L)'
;MKQQFLLRNANIRANAINAINQLQLDEKRPVVIEIKQMTRSIDQNSKLWAVLGDISSQVEWHGRKLSSESWKHIFTAALVKQEVVPNLAGDGFVVLGQSTSKMTVGQMRDLIELIHAFGAERNVRWGDESRLAMEWASRFGGARG
;
A
#
# COMPACT_ATOMS: atom_id res chain seq x y z
N MET A 1 9.01 -10.53 6.25
CA MET A 1 7.73 -10.24 5.59
C MET A 1 6.76 -9.73 6.65
N LYS A 2 6.06 -8.62 6.40
CA LYS A 2 5.08 -8.06 7.36
C LYS A 2 3.71 -8.70 7.09
N GLN A 3 3.08 -9.29 8.10
CA GLN A 3 1.71 -9.78 8.04
C GLN A 3 0.80 -8.89 8.91
N GLN A 4 -0.41 -8.61 8.45
CA GLN A 4 -1.40 -7.83 9.19
C GLN A 4 -2.74 -8.57 9.22
N PHE A 5 -3.39 -8.61 10.38
CA PHE A 5 -4.69 -9.23 10.57
C PHE A 5 -5.74 -8.17 10.92
N LEU A 6 -6.69 -7.93 10.02
CA LEU A 6 -7.79 -7.00 10.26
C LEU A 6 -8.92 -7.73 10.99
N LEU A 7 -8.97 -7.61 12.32
CA LEU A 7 -9.93 -8.30 13.18
C LEU A 7 -11.37 -7.77 12.99
N ARG A 8 -12.05 -8.23 11.94
CA ARG A 8 -13.44 -7.87 11.61
C ARG A 8 -14.47 -8.96 11.95
N ASN A 9 -14.02 -10.17 12.26
CA ASN A 9 -14.87 -11.29 12.67
C ASN A 9 -14.09 -12.35 13.45
N ALA A 10 -14.81 -13.34 14.01
CA ALA A 10 -14.22 -14.40 14.82
C ALA A 10 -13.23 -15.28 14.05
N ASN A 11 -13.45 -15.52 12.76
CA ASN A 11 -12.59 -16.37 11.94
C ASN A 11 -11.20 -15.75 11.75
N ILE A 12 -11.12 -14.44 11.46
CA ILE A 12 -9.83 -13.75 11.29
C ILE A 12 -9.09 -13.66 12.63
N ARG A 13 -9.81 -13.52 13.74
CA ARG A 13 -9.22 -13.59 15.08
C ARG A 13 -8.59 -14.97 15.35
N ALA A 14 -9.28 -16.05 15.02
CA ALA A 14 -8.74 -17.40 15.16
C ALA A 14 -7.47 -17.60 14.29
N ASN A 15 -7.50 -17.10 13.05
CA ASN A 15 -6.33 -17.16 12.16
C ASN A 15 -5.13 -16.38 12.72
N ALA A 16 -5.36 -15.19 13.29
CA ALA A 16 -4.30 -14.40 13.91
C ALA A 16 -3.66 -15.13 15.10
N ILE A 17 -4.47 -15.75 15.96
CA ILE A 17 -3.98 -16.57 17.09
C ILE A 17 -3.15 -17.75 16.59
N ASN A 18 -3.62 -18.47 15.57
CA ASN A 18 -2.90 -19.59 14.99
C ASN A 18 -1.55 -19.15 14.40
N ALA A 19 -1.50 -18.01 13.72
CA ALA A 19 -0.26 -17.47 13.18
C ALA A 19 0.74 -17.13 14.30
N ILE A 20 0.28 -16.53 15.40
CA ILE A 20 1.11 -16.23 16.57
C ILE A 20 1.70 -17.51 17.18
N ASN A 21 0.88 -18.56 17.32
CA ASN A 21 1.31 -19.85 17.87
C ASN A 21 2.37 -20.56 17.01
N GLN A 22 2.50 -20.21 15.73
CA GLN A 22 3.49 -20.79 14.81
C GLN A 22 4.80 -20.00 14.77
N LEU A 23 4.90 -18.85 15.45
CA LEU A 23 6.10 -18.04 15.46
C LEU A 23 7.23 -18.73 16.24
N GLN A 24 8.43 -18.71 15.69
CA GLN A 24 9.64 -19.13 16.40
C GLN A 24 10.10 -18.02 17.34
N LEU A 25 10.37 -18.39 18.60
CA LEU A 25 10.88 -17.47 19.62
C LEU A 25 12.42 -17.47 19.57
N ASP A 26 13.01 -16.30 19.33
CA ASP A 26 14.46 -16.09 19.28
C ASP A 26 14.80 -14.79 20.04
N GLU A 27 15.63 -14.89 21.08
CA GLU A 27 16.06 -13.74 21.88
C GLU A 27 16.90 -12.74 21.07
N LYS A 28 17.68 -13.22 20.09
CA LYS A 28 18.53 -12.37 19.25
C LYS A 28 17.74 -11.74 18.11
N ARG A 29 16.61 -12.32 17.71
CA ARG A 29 15.76 -11.85 16.61
C ARG A 29 14.27 -11.95 16.99
N PRO A 30 13.81 -11.13 17.95
CA PRO A 30 12.43 -11.22 18.42
C PRO A 30 11.44 -10.81 17.34
N VAL A 31 10.26 -11.43 17.37
CA VAL A 31 9.12 -11.01 16.55
C VAL A 31 8.30 -9.99 17.33
N VAL A 32 7.93 -8.88 16.67
CA VAL A 32 7.13 -7.80 17.27
C VAL A 32 5.66 -7.95 16.86
N ILE A 33 4.76 -7.95 17.84
CA ILE A 33 3.30 -7.90 17.62
C ILE A 33 2.81 -6.49 17.95
N GLU A 34 2.16 -5.83 16.98
CA GLU A 34 1.57 -4.50 17.14
C GLU A 34 0.04 -4.59 17.06
N ILE A 35 -0.65 -4.22 18.13
CA ILE A 35 -2.12 -4.12 18.17
C ILE A 35 -2.48 -2.63 18.17
N LYS A 36 -3.26 -2.22 17.18
CA LYS A 36 -3.75 -0.84 17.06
C LYS A 36 -5.17 -0.80 16.55
N GLN A 37 -5.90 0.24 16.95
CA GLN A 37 -7.20 0.51 16.36
C GLN A 37 -7.05 0.86 14.88
N MET A 38 -8.04 0.44 14.08
CA MET A 38 -8.11 0.84 12.69
C MET A 38 -8.27 2.36 12.61
N THR A 39 -7.37 3.01 11.87
CA THR A 39 -7.53 4.41 11.49
C THR A 39 -7.87 4.49 10.01
N ARG A 40 -8.51 5.58 9.58
CA ARG A 40 -8.76 5.84 8.16
C ARG A 40 -7.46 5.77 7.34
N SER A 41 -6.35 6.21 7.89
CA SER A 41 -5.04 6.15 7.24
C SER A 41 -4.52 4.72 7.06
N ILE A 42 -4.72 3.83 8.05
CA ILE A 42 -4.32 2.42 7.95
C ILE A 42 -5.12 1.70 6.87
N ASP A 43 -6.43 1.97 6.78
CA ASP A 43 -7.29 1.44 5.73
C ASP A 43 -6.85 1.91 4.33
N GLN A 44 -6.64 3.22 4.15
CA GLN A 44 -6.18 3.76 2.86
C GLN A 44 -4.81 3.24 2.45
N ASN A 45 -3.88 3.09 3.40
CA ASN A 45 -2.57 2.51 3.11
C ASN A 45 -2.69 1.02 2.75
N SER A 46 -3.52 0.24 3.45
CA SER A 46 -3.80 -1.16 3.09
C SER A 46 -4.38 -1.27 1.68
N LYS A 47 -5.34 -0.39 1.34
CA LYS A 47 -5.93 -0.29 0.01
C LYS A 47 -4.88 -0.04 -1.05
N LEU A 48 -4.03 0.97 -0.84
CA LEU A 48 -2.95 1.33 -1.76
C LEU A 48 -2.07 0.12 -2.08
N TRP A 49 -1.63 -0.62 -1.06
CA TRP A 49 -0.76 -1.78 -1.28
C TRP A 49 -1.47 -2.94 -1.98
N ALA A 50 -2.76 -3.17 -1.70
CA ALA A 50 -3.55 -4.19 -2.39
C ALA A 50 -3.64 -3.91 -3.91
N VAL A 51 -4.04 -2.69 -4.28
CA VAL A 51 -4.15 -2.32 -5.71
C VAL A 51 -2.79 -2.30 -6.42
N LEU A 52 -1.72 -1.90 -5.72
CA LEU A 52 -0.36 -1.97 -6.27
C LEU A 52 0.12 -3.41 -6.45
N GLY A 53 -0.26 -4.33 -5.55
CA GLY A 53 0.02 -5.77 -5.67
C GLY A 53 -0.67 -6.38 -6.89
N ASP A 54 -1.93 -6.03 -7.12
CA ASP A 54 -2.68 -6.48 -8.30
C ASP A 54 -2.03 -5.97 -9.60
N ILE A 55 -1.58 -4.71 -9.65
CA ILE A 55 -0.85 -4.18 -10.81
C ILE A 55 0.51 -4.86 -10.98
N SER A 56 1.28 -4.98 -9.91
CA SER A 56 2.63 -5.57 -9.93
C SER A 56 2.63 -7.00 -10.49
N SER A 57 1.64 -7.81 -10.09
CA SER A 57 1.48 -9.17 -10.61
C SER A 57 1.04 -9.22 -12.07
N GLN A 58 0.20 -8.28 -12.53
CA GLN A 58 -0.48 -8.40 -13.84
C GLN A 58 0.15 -7.57 -14.95
N VAL A 59 0.70 -6.39 -14.66
CA VAL A 59 1.19 -5.44 -15.67
C VAL A 59 2.69 -5.58 -15.91
N GLU A 60 3.10 -5.70 -17.18
CA GLU A 60 4.49 -5.52 -17.60
C GLU A 60 4.69 -4.09 -18.11
N TRP A 61 5.75 -3.43 -17.67
CA TRP A 61 6.05 -2.02 -17.97
C TRP A 61 7.36 -1.90 -18.73
N HIS A 62 7.28 -1.52 -20.01
CA HIS A 62 8.44 -1.40 -20.91
C HIS A 62 9.37 -2.63 -20.87
N GLY A 63 8.81 -3.84 -20.99
CA GLY A 63 9.57 -5.08 -21.04
C GLY A 63 10.01 -5.65 -19.68
N ARG A 64 9.54 -5.10 -18.56
CA ARG A 64 9.84 -5.64 -17.23
C ARG A 64 8.67 -5.60 -16.26
N LYS A 65 8.61 -6.59 -15.36
CA LYS A 65 7.76 -6.56 -14.18
C LYS A 65 8.37 -5.65 -13.12
N LEU A 66 7.52 -4.86 -12.46
CA LEU A 66 7.91 -3.95 -11.39
C LEU A 66 7.28 -4.41 -10.08
N SER A 67 7.99 -4.21 -8.97
CA SER A 67 7.44 -4.44 -7.64
C SER A 67 6.35 -3.42 -7.32
N SER A 68 5.46 -3.73 -6.36
CA SER A 68 4.45 -2.80 -5.85
C SER A 68 5.07 -1.48 -5.37
N GLU A 69 6.28 -1.54 -4.80
CA GLU A 69 7.00 -0.34 -4.35
C GLU A 69 7.49 0.51 -5.52
N SER A 70 8.03 -0.09 -6.58
CA SER A 70 8.39 0.64 -7.80
C SER A 70 7.16 1.26 -8.47
N TRP A 71 6.03 0.53 -8.53
CA TRP A 71 4.77 1.08 -9.02
C TRP A 71 4.29 2.26 -8.19
N LYS A 72 4.39 2.18 -6.85
CA LYS A 72 4.08 3.30 -5.95
C LYS A 72 4.85 4.55 -6.36
N HIS A 73 6.17 4.43 -6.57
CA HIS A 73 6.99 5.57 -6.98
C HIS A 73 6.52 6.18 -8.30
N ILE A 74 6.22 5.36 -9.30
CA ILE A 74 5.71 5.82 -10.60
C ILE A 74 4.40 6.59 -10.44
N PHE A 75 3.41 6.03 -9.74
CA PHE A 75 2.11 6.71 -9.57
C PHE A 75 2.23 7.98 -8.72
N THR A 76 3.05 7.99 -7.68
CA THR A 76 3.27 9.21 -6.89
C THR A 76 3.95 10.31 -7.69
N ALA A 77 4.87 9.96 -8.59
CA ALA A 77 5.58 10.91 -9.46
C ALA A 77 4.64 11.54 -10.51
N ALA A 78 3.56 10.85 -10.88
CA ALA A 78 2.54 11.38 -11.78
C ALA A 78 1.65 12.46 -11.13
N LEU A 79 1.54 12.47 -9.79
CA LEU A 79 0.71 13.42 -9.06
C LEU A 79 1.48 14.59 -8.47
N VAL A 80 2.74 14.37 -8.08
CA VAL A 80 3.54 15.38 -7.41
C VAL A 80 4.92 15.47 -8.04
N LYS A 81 5.35 16.71 -8.28
CA LYS A 81 6.69 17.01 -8.79
C LYS A 81 7.75 16.41 -7.86
N GLN A 82 8.69 15.68 -8.44
CA GLN A 82 9.83 15.15 -7.70
C GLN A 82 10.92 16.21 -7.57
N GLU A 83 11.61 16.20 -6.45
CA GLU A 83 12.77 17.06 -6.21
C GLU A 83 14.04 16.33 -6.64
N VAL A 84 14.99 17.03 -7.25
CA VAL A 84 16.28 16.47 -7.66
C VAL A 84 17.37 17.22 -6.93
N VAL A 85 18.17 16.50 -6.15
CA VAL A 85 19.24 17.07 -5.33
C VAL A 85 20.59 16.44 -5.68
N PRO A 86 21.73 17.14 -5.50
CA PRO A 86 23.04 16.54 -5.64
C PRO A 86 23.22 15.33 -4.71
N ASN A 87 23.93 14.31 -5.18
CA ASN A 87 24.29 13.17 -4.35
C ASN A 87 25.41 13.57 -3.35
N LEU A 88 25.67 12.70 -2.36
CA LEU A 88 26.67 12.96 -1.34
C LEU A 88 28.11 13.08 -1.90
N ALA A 89 28.39 12.43 -3.03
CA ALA A 89 29.70 12.45 -3.67
C ALA A 89 29.94 13.70 -4.55
N GLY A 90 28.89 14.47 -4.85
CA GLY A 90 28.95 15.66 -5.68
C GLY A 90 29.13 15.39 -7.18
N ASP A 91 29.07 14.13 -7.62
CA ASP A 91 29.29 13.70 -9.01
C ASP A 91 27.99 13.24 -9.71
N GLY A 92 26.84 13.37 -9.03
CA GLY A 92 25.56 12.94 -9.55
C GLY A 92 24.36 13.51 -8.80
N PHE A 93 23.19 12.92 -9.05
CA PHE A 93 21.92 13.40 -8.50
C PHE A 93 21.10 12.26 -7.90
N VAL A 94 20.24 12.62 -6.95
CA VAL A 94 19.25 11.74 -6.34
C VAL A 94 17.87 12.36 -6.57
N VAL A 95 16.92 11.54 -7.03
CA VAL A 95 15.52 11.93 -7.16
C VAL A 95 14.79 11.61 -5.87
N LEU A 96 14.26 12.63 -5.21
CA LEU A 96 13.47 12.53 -3.99
C LEU A 96 11.99 12.47 -4.37
N GLY A 97 11.43 11.26 -4.25
CA GLY A 97 9.98 11.07 -4.35
C GLY A 97 9.25 11.51 -3.08
N GLN A 98 7.98 11.86 -3.22
CA GLN A 98 7.14 12.15 -2.07
C GLN A 98 6.79 10.85 -1.32
N SER A 99 6.95 10.85 0.00
CA SER A 99 6.43 9.77 0.83
C SER A 99 4.90 9.82 0.89
N THR A 100 4.24 8.69 0.60
CA THR A 100 2.79 8.55 0.77
C THR A 100 2.35 8.72 2.23
N SER A 101 3.24 8.53 3.20
CA SER A 101 2.95 8.81 4.62
C SER A 101 2.77 10.30 4.92
N LYS A 102 3.25 11.19 4.05
CA LYS A 102 3.11 12.65 4.18
C LYS A 102 1.98 13.21 3.29
N MET A 103 1.26 12.36 2.57
CA MET A 103 0.16 12.79 1.72
C MET A 103 -1.07 13.14 2.56
N THR A 104 -1.79 14.18 2.14
CA THR A 104 -3.13 14.48 2.64
C THR A 104 -4.11 13.38 2.22
N VAL A 105 -5.27 13.32 2.89
CA VAL A 105 -6.34 12.37 2.53
C VAL A 105 -6.80 12.57 1.08
N GLY A 106 -6.86 13.82 0.59
CA GLY A 106 -7.18 14.13 -0.80
C GLY A 106 -6.16 13.55 -1.77
N GLN A 107 -4.87 13.82 -1.55
CA GLN A 107 -3.79 13.28 -2.39
C GLN A 107 -3.77 11.74 -2.42
N MET A 108 -4.06 11.08 -1.29
CA MET A 108 -4.15 9.62 -1.24
C MET A 108 -5.34 9.10 -2.05
N ARG A 109 -6.49 9.80 -2.02
CA ARG A 109 -7.65 9.47 -2.85
C ARG A 109 -7.30 9.59 -4.34
N ASP A 110 -6.69 10.71 -4.73
CA ASP A 110 -6.31 10.97 -6.13
C ASP A 110 -5.31 9.91 -6.62
N LEU A 111 -4.38 9.48 -5.76
CA LEU A 111 -3.44 8.39 -6.06
C LEU A 111 -4.15 7.07 -6.32
N ILE A 112 -5.09 6.69 -5.46
CA ILE A 112 -5.85 5.45 -5.60
C ILE A 112 -6.74 5.50 -6.87
N GLU A 113 -7.35 6.65 -7.16
CA GLU A 113 -8.15 6.86 -8.36
C GLU A 113 -7.32 6.73 -9.64
N LEU A 114 -6.13 7.36 -9.67
CA LEU A 114 -5.17 7.22 -10.77
C LEU A 114 -4.77 5.75 -10.99
N ILE A 115 -4.48 5.01 -9.92
CA ILE A 115 -4.13 3.59 -9.97
C ILE A 115 -5.27 2.76 -10.58
N HIS A 116 -6.51 3.04 -10.17
CA HIS A 116 -7.67 2.35 -10.72
C HIS A 116 -7.90 2.66 -12.19
N ALA A 117 -7.79 3.92 -12.61
CA ALA A 117 -7.92 4.32 -14.01
C ALA A 117 -6.86 3.60 -14.87
N PHE A 118 -5.60 3.61 -14.44
CA PHE A 118 -4.51 2.91 -15.11
C PHE A 118 -4.76 1.39 -15.20
N GLY A 119 -5.26 0.78 -14.12
CA GLY A 119 -5.58 -0.64 -14.08
C GLY A 119 -6.75 -1.00 -15.01
N ALA A 120 -7.76 -0.14 -15.11
CA ALA A 120 -8.90 -0.33 -16.00
C ALA A 120 -8.46 -0.34 -17.48
N GLU A 121 -7.62 0.61 -17.89
CA GLU A 121 -7.03 0.65 -19.25
C GLU A 121 -6.26 -0.63 -19.60
N ARG A 122 -5.73 -1.33 -18.59
CA ARG A 122 -4.90 -2.53 -18.74
C ARG A 122 -5.63 -3.82 -18.37
N ASN A 123 -6.95 -3.74 -18.16
CA ASN A 123 -7.79 -4.88 -17.79
C ASN A 123 -7.29 -5.65 -16.55
N VAL A 124 -6.74 -4.93 -15.56
CA VAL A 124 -6.29 -5.51 -14.29
C VAL A 124 -7.48 -6.08 -13.53
N ARG A 125 -7.34 -7.33 -13.08
CA ARG A 125 -8.33 -8.01 -12.24
C ARG A 125 -8.01 -7.73 -10.77
N TRP A 126 -8.91 -7.04 -10.08
CA TRP A 126 -8.72 -6.70 -8.67
C TRP A 126 -9.05 -7.88 -7.75
N GLY A 127 -8.11 -8.22 -6.86
CA GLY A 127 -8.30 -9.26 -5.85
C GLY A 127 -9.28 -8.87 -4.75
N ASP A 128 -9.64 -9.82 -3.90
CA ASP A 128 -10.62 -9.62 -2.83
C ASP A 128 -10.23 -8.51 -1.85
N GLU A 129 -8.95 -8.39 -1.50
CA GLU A 129 -8.47 -7.31 -0.62
C GLU A 129 -8.66 -5.93 -1.26
N SER A 130 -8.35 -5.79 -2.55
CA SER A 130 -8.59 -4.56 -3.32
C SER A 130 -10.09 -4.24 -3.39
N ARG A 131 -10.95 -5.23 -3.60
CA ARG A 131 -12.41 -5.07 -3.65
C ARG A 131 -13.01 -4.68 -2.30
N LEU A 132 -12.60 -5.36 -1.23
CA LEU A 132 -13.04 -5.05 0.13
C LEU A 132 -12.62 -3.64 0.54
N ALA A 133 -11.42 -3.21 0.17
CA ALA A 133 -10.95 -1.87 0.42
C ALA A 133 -11.73 -0.81 -0.40
N MET A 134 -12.21 -1.14 -1.60
CA MET A 134 -13.13 -0.28 -2.36
C MET A 134 -14.49 -0.14 -1.66
N GLU A 135 -15.08 -1.25 -1.22
CA GLU A 135 -16.38 -1.25 -0.53
C GLU A 135 -16.34 -0.50 0.81
N TRP A 136 -15.25 -0.64 1.57
CA TRP A 136 -15.09 0.05 2.86
C TRP A 136 -14.95 1.57 2.69
N ALA A 137 -14.18 2.01 1.68
CA ALA A 137 -14.08 3.42 1.33
C ALA A 137 -15.42 4.01 0.87
N SER A 138 -16.24 3.25 0.14
CA SER A 138 -17.58 3.70 -0.25
C SER A 138 -18.55 3.79 0.95
N ARG A 139 -18.47 2.82 1.88
CA ARG A 139 -19.36 2.74 3.06
C ARG A 139 -19.04 3.73 4.17
N PHE A 140 -17.77 4.07 4.36
CA PHE A 140 -17.31 4.91 5.48
C PHE A 140 -16.52 6.15 5.03
N GLY A 141 -16.34 6.36 3.73
CA GLY A 141 -15.62 7.52 3.17
C GLY A 141 -16.45 8.80 3.06
N GLY A 142 -17.75 8.73 3.36
CA GLY A 142 -18.62 9.91 3.55
C GLY A 142 -18.81 10.22 5.03
N ALA A 143 -18.56 11.47 5.42
CA ALA A 143 -18.65 12.08 6.77
C ALA A 143 -17.39 11.93 7.63
N ARG A 144 -16.75 12.98 8.15
CA ARG A 144 -17.11 14.40 8.35
C ARG A 144 -15.93 15.30 7.96
N GLY A 145 -16.23 16.58 7.74
CA GLY A 145 -15.25 17.65 7.54
C GLY A 145 -14.34 17.90 8.73
#